data_AF-A0A381P8M4-F1
#
_entry.id   AF-A0A381P8M4-F1
#
_cell.length_a   1.000
_cell.length_b   1.000
_cell.length_c   1.000
_cell.angle_alpha   90.00
_cell.angle_beta   90.00
_cell.angle_gamma   90.00
#
_symmetry.space_group_name_H-M   'P 1'
#
loop_
_entity.id
_entity.type
_entity.pdbx_description
1 polymer ?
#
loop_
_entity_poly.entity_id
_entity_poly.type
_entity_poly.pdbx_seq_one_letter_code
_entity_poly.pdbx_strand_id
1 'polypeptide(L)'
;MAPTYRRTGFRRGAPRDPGSVEDVASFESENFLVAADDPADLVEVLGEVAARPGSWLNVEPDVDDSLRADVSGLFAWFSARGAEVPVGTLVAGSTRDPASVGIDHGAGRGAGDRLAAAGIGTPPGWSLRQDHPKRGLVWEWAAGSEASMDAAAVARLLMEATALLCPLPAPGRWRVGVHTPKG
;
A
#
# COMPACT_ATOMS: atom_id res chain seq x y z
N MET A 1 14.14 -20.26 68.82
CA MET A 1 13.95 -19.13 67.88
C MET A 1 14.58 -19.55 66.56
N ALA A 2 13.76 -19.98 65.60
CA ALA A 2 14.17 -20.49 64.30
C ALA A 2 13.40 -19.70 63.22
N PRO A 3 14.05 -19.24 62.14
CA PRO A 3 13.33 -18.63 61.04
C PRO A 3 12.76 -19.69 60.09
N THR A 4 11.54 -19.40 59.67
CA THR A 4 10.71 -20.08 58.70
C THR A 4 11.23 -19.84 57.27
N TYR A 5 11.24 -20.89 56.43
CA TYR A 5 11.10 -20.70 54.99
C TYR A 5 10.09 -21.68 54.41
N ARG A 6 9.16 -21.08 53.66
CA ARG A 6 7.92 -21.64 53.13
C ARG A 6 8.23 -22.46 51.88
N ARG A 7 7.90 -23.76 51.89
CA ARG A 7 7.76 -24.56 50.66
C ARG A 7 6.46 -24.12 49.97
N THR A 8 6.56 -23.50 48.80
CA THR A 8 5.39 -23.19 47.96
C THR A 8 5.40 -24.09 46.73
N GLY A 9 4.21 -24.60 46.43
CA GLY A 9 4.00 -25.76 45.58
C GLY A 9 4.18 -25.48 44.09
N PHE A 10 4.67 -26.52 43.41
CA PHE A 10 4.63 -26.62 41.95
C PHE A 10 3.18 -26.88 41.53
N ARG A 11 2.44 -25.85 41.13
CA ARG A 11 1.19 -26.03 40.38
C ARG A 11 1.55 -26.37 38.94
N ARG A 12 1.19 -27.58 38.51
CA ARG A 12 1.13 -27.96 37.09
C ARG A 12 0.25 -26.94 36.36
N GLY A 13 0.85 -26.11 35.51
CA GLY A 13 0.10 -25.34 34.53
C GLY A 13 -0.65 -26.30 33.60
N ALA A 14 -1.92 -26.00 33.34
CA ALA A 14 -2.74 -26.73 32.38
C ALA A 14 -2.06 -26.74 30.99
N PRO A 15 -2.30 -27.77 30.16
CA PRO A 15 -1.85 -27.75 28.77
C PRO A 15 -2.43 -26.53 28.07
N ARG A 16 -1.58 -25.76 27.37
CA ARG A 16 -2.04 -24.74 26.43
C ARG A 16 -2.84 -25.44 25.34
N ASP A 17 -4.01 -24.91 25.06
CA ASP A 17 -4.85 -25.30 23.93
C ASP A 17 -4.04 -25.10 22.62
N PRO A 18 -3.84 -26.14 21.78
CA PRO A 18 -3.15 -26.01 20.51
C PRO A 18 -4.01 -25.37 19.39
N GLY A 19 -5.18 -24.83 19.70
CA GLY A 19 -6.20 -24.39 18.75
C GLY A 19 -6.25 -22.90 18.41
N SER A 20 -5.14 -22.18 18.31
CA SER A 20 -5.16 -20.83 17.70
C SER A 20 -4.06 -20.70 16.65
N VAL A 21 -4.23 -21.44 15.56
CA VAL A 21 -3.73 -21.00 14.27
C VAL A 21 -4.64 -19.82 13.93
N GLU A 22 -4.11 -18.59 13.98
CA GLU A 22 -4.80 -17.46 13.34
C GLU A 22 -5.10 -17.92 11.91
N ASP A 23 -6.37 -17.90 11.50
CA ASP A 23 -6.73 -18.12 10.09
C ASP A 23 -5.96 -17.07 9.28
N VAL A 24 -4.80 -17.45 8.76
CA VAL A 24 -4.02 -16.59 7.89
C VAL A 24 -4.83 -16.52 6.61
N ALA A 25 -5.51 -15.39 6.42
CA ALA A 25 -6.26 -15.13 5.20
C ALA A 25 -5.35 -15.46 4.00
N SER A 26 -5.80 -16.37 3.14
CA SER A 26 -5.06 -16.75 1.95
C SER A 26 -5.45 -15.83 0.80
N PHE A 27 -4.48 -15.44 -0.02
CA PHE A 27 -4.69 -14.52 -1.13
C PHE A 27 -4.25 -15.17 -2.45
N GLU A 28 -4.97 -14.85 -3.52
CA GLU A 28 -4.50 -15.02 -4.90
C GLU A 28 -3.79 -13.74 -5.35
N SER A 29 -2.72 -13.89 -6.11
CA SER A 29 -1.94 -12.76 -6.60
C SER A 29 -1.63 -12.91 -8.08
N GLU A 30 -1.92 -11.85 -8.82
CA GLU A 30 -1.68 -11.74 -10.26
C GLU A 30 -0.79 -10.54 -10.52
N ASN A 31 0.10 -10.65 -11.50
CA ASN A 31 0.98 -9.55 -11.91
C ASN A 31 0.98 -9.38 -13.41
N PHE A 32 0.96 -8.12 -13.87
CA PHE A 32 1.05 -7.77 -15.28
C PHE A 32 1.74 -6.42 -15.48
N LEU A 33 2.04 -6.09 -16.73
CA LEU A 33 2.66 -4.82 -17.12
C LEU A 33 1.64 -3.92 -17.80
N VAL A 34 1.75 -2.63 -17.54
CA VAL A 34 0.90 -1.59 -18.14
C VAL A 34 1.79 -0.52 -18.77
N ALA A 35 1.44 -0.09 -19.99
CA ALA A 35 2.14 0.98 -20.69
C ALA A 35 1.50 2.34 -20.39
N ALA A 36 2.31 3.42 -20.42
CA ALA A 36 1.84 4.78 -20.18
C ALA A 36 0.70 5.21 -21.09
N ASP A 37 0.77 4.80 -22.35
CA ASP A 37 -0.15 5.16 -23.43
C ASP A 37 -1.35 4.22 -23.58
N ASP A 38 -1.38 3.11 -22.83
CA ASP A 38 -2.49 2.16 -22.80
C ASP A 38 -2.78 1.64 -21.38
N PRO A 39 -3.43 2.47 -20.53
CA PRO A 39 -3.73 2.09 -19.15
C PRO A 39 -5.03 1.29 -19.00
N ALA A 40 -5.63 0.78 -20.09
CA ALA A 40 -6.98 0.20 -20.07
C ALA A 40 -7.12 -0.95 -19.06
N ASP A 41 -6.18 -1.91 -19.08
CA ASP A 41 -6.16 -3.06 -18.17
C ASP A 41 -6.03 -2.63 -16.70
N LEU A 42 -5.27 -1.56 -16.42
CA LEU A 42 -5.17 -1.00 -15.06
C LEU A 42 -6.50 -0.40 -14.60
N VAL A 43 -7.18 0.34 -15.48
CA VAL A 43 -8.48 0.97 -15.17
C VAL A 43 -9.53 -0.09 -14.88
N GLU A 44 -9.58 -1.15 -15.69
CA GLU A 44 -10.50 -2.28 -15.49
C GLU A 44 -10.26 -2.92 -14.12
N VAL A 45 -9.02 -3.34 -13.82
CA VAL A 45 -8.73 -4.05 -12.58
C VAL A 45 -8.87 -3.18 -11.33
N LEU A 46 -8.65 -1.86 -11.42
CA LEU A 46 -8.92 -0.93 -10.33
C LEU A 46 -10.41 -0.95 -9.96
N GLY A 47 -11.30 -1.00 -10.95
CA GLY A 47 -12.73 -1.12 -10.74
C GLY A 47 -13.11 -2.43 -10.04
N GLU A 48 -12.52 -3.54 -10.48
CA GLU A 48 -12.74 -4.86 -9.88
C GLU A 48 -12.25 -4.94 -8.43
N VAL A 49 -11.03 -4.46 -8.17
CA VAL A 49 -10.44 -4.40 -6.83
C VAL A 49 -11.29 -3.54 -5.91
N ALA A 50 -11.69 -2.34 -6.35
CA ALA A 50 -12.52 -1.43 -5.56
C ALA A 50 -13.86 -2.06 -5.13
N ALA A 51 -14.42 -2.93 -5.97
CA ALA A 51 -15.69 -3.62 -5.72
C ALA A 51 -15.56 -4.86 -4.82
N ARG A 52 -14.34 -5.32 -4.49
CA ARG A 52 -14.09 -6.55 -3.74
C ARG A 52 -13.42 -6.26 -2.39
N PRO A 53 -14.18 -6.21 -1.27
CA PRO A 53 -13.62 -5.95 0.05
C PRO A 53 -12.48 -6.91 0.41
N GLY A 54 -11.42 -6.37 0.99
CA GLY A 54 -10.21 -7.13 1.35
C GLY A 54 -9.23 -7.34 0.20
N SER A 55 -9.54 -6.89 -1.01
CA SER A 55 -8.59 -6.82 -2.12
C SER A 55 -7.78 -5.53 -2.09
N TRP A 56 -6.59 -5.57 -2.68
CA TRP A 56 -5.79 -4.39 -2.97
C TRP A 56 -4.97 -4.62 -4.24
N LEU A 57 -4.44 -3.54 -4.80
CA LEU A 57 -3.44 -3.62 -5.84
C LEU A 57 -2.31 -2.63 -5.60
N ASN A 58 -1.14 -2.96 -6.13
CA ASN A 58 0.04 -2.13 -6.15
C ASN A 58 0.41 -1.79 -7.60
N VAL A 59 0.88 -0.57 -7.82
CA VAL A 59 1.36 -0.04 -9.10
C VAL A 59 2.73 0.60 -8.84
N GLU A 60 3.78 0.06 -9.44
CA GLU A 60 5.14 0.62 -9.34
C GLU A 60 5.74 0.82 -10.74
N PRO A 61 6.57 1.86 -10.96
CA PRO A 61 7.29 2.01 -12.21
C PRO A 61 8.18 0.79 -12.49
N ASP A 62 8.17 0.31 -13.73
CA ASP A 62 8.97 -0.81 -14.23
C ASP A 62 10.44 -0.39 -14.41
N VAL A 63 11.11 -0.06 -13.31
CA VAL A 63 12.53 0.34 -13.33
C VAL A 63 13.43 -0.88 -13.52
N ASP A 64 14.62 -0.62 -14.06
CA ASP A 64 15.71 -1.59 -14.12
C ASP A 64 16.21 -1.86 -12.69
N ASP A 65 16.06 -3.11 -12.23
CA ASP A 65 16.41 -3.51 -10.88
C ASP A 65 17.92 -3.37 -10.59
N SER A 66 18.77 -3.36 -11.62
CA SER A 66 20.22 -3.10 -11.46
C SER A 66 20.55 -1.65 -11.08
N LEU A 67 19.60 -0.72 -11.27
CA LEU A 67 19.72 0.68 -10.88
C LEU A 67 19.21 0.96 -9.47
N ARG A 68 18.47 0.02 -8.86
CA ARG A 68 18.01 0.17 -7.48
C ARG A 68 19.22 0.15 -6.55
N ALA A 69 19.21 0.98 -5.52
CA ALA A 69 20.25 0.95 -4.52
C ALA A 69 20.30 -0.46 -3.89
N ASP A 70 21.51 -1.02 -3.80
CA ASP A 70 21.75 -2.29 -3.14
C ASP A 70 21.65 -2.08 -1.61
N VAL A 71 20.43 -1.87 -1.12
CA VAL A 71 20.15 -1.82 0.32
C VAL A 71 20.07 -3.26 0.82
N SER A 72 21.24 -3.89 0.94
CA SER A 72 21.36 -5.18 1.61
C SER A 72 20.87 -5.06 3.07
N GLY A 73 19.97 -5.97 3.47
CA GLY A 73 19.69 -6.28 4.87
C GLY A 73 18.75 -5.34 5.64
N LEU A 74 18.67 -5.62 6.95
CA LEU A 74 17.89 -4.98 8.03
C LEU A 74 18.08 -3.44 8.18
N PHE A 75 18.53 -2.70 7.17
CA PHE A 75 18.68 -1.24 7.21
C PHE A 75 17.90 -0.47 6.13
N ALA A 76 17.32 -1.15 5.15
CA ALA A 76 16.41 -0.52 4.17
C ALA A 76 15.22 0.19 4.84
N TRP A 77 14.71 -0.36 5.94
CA TRP A 77 13.62 0.19 6.75
C TRP A 77 14.06 1.26 7.78
N PHE A 78 15.36 1.39 8.06
CA PHE A 78 15.93 2.47 8.89
C PHE A 78 16.32 3.72 8.08
N SER A 79 16.14 3.67 6.76
CA SER A 79 16.25 4.82 5.88
C SER A 79 15.32 5.96 6.36
N ALA A 80 15.84 7.18 6.44
CA ALA A 80 15.03 8.37 6.72
C ALA A 80 14.09 8.77 5.55
N ARG A 81 14.19 8.07 4.41
CA ARG A 81 13.39 8.22 3.19
C ARG A 81 12.49 6.98 3.02
N GLY A 82 11.24 7.15 2.56
CA GLY A 82 10.38 6.03 2.13
C GLY A 82 10.93 5.32 0.87
N ALA A 83 10.12 4.46 0.25
CA ALA A 83 10.57 3.58 -0.83
C ALA A 83 11.30 4.32 -1.97
N GLU A 84 12.48 3.83 -2.39
CA GLU A 84 13.25 4.43 -3.49
C GLU A 84 12.46 4.40 -4.80
N VAL A 85 11.88 3.26 -5.13
CA VAL A 85 10.86 3.13 -6.17
C VAL A 85 9.51 3.36 -5.51
N PRO A 86 8.77 4.43 -5.86
CA PRO A 86 7.48 4.69 -5.25
C PRO A 86 6.47 3.60 -5.62
N VAL A 87 5.63 3.25 -4.66
CA VAL A 87 4.54 2.29 -4.85
C VAL A 87 3.23 3.01 -4.62
N GLY A 88 2.38 2.98 -5.64
CA GLY A 88 0.99 3.39 -5.51
C GLY A 88 0.13 2.19 -5.14
N THR A 89 -0.78 2.36 -4.19
CA THR A 89 -1.64 1.27 -3.70
C THR A 89 -3.09 1.73 -3.67
N LEU A 90 -4.00 0.94 -4.24
CA LEU A 90 -5.44 1.05 -3.95
C LEU A 90 -5.80 -0.09 -2.99
N VAL A 91 -6.45 0.23 -1.88
CA VAL A 91 -7.08 -0.74 -0.98
C VAL A 91 -8.59 -0.58 -1.06
N ALA A 92 -9.27 -1.69 -1.32
CA ALA A 92 -10.73 -1.72 -1.37
C ALA A 92 -11.34 -1.31 -0.04
N GLY A 93 -12.46 -0.60 -0.10
CA GLY A 93 -13.23 -0.25 1.10
C GLY A 93 -13.84 -1.49 1.75
N SER A 94 -14.12 -1.38 3.04
CA SER A 94 -14.87 -2.37 3.82
C SER A 94 -16.03 -1.69 4.56
N THR A 95 -16.80 -2.48 5.32
CA THR A 95 -17.84 -1.93 6.20
C THR A 95 -17.27 -1.07 7.34
N ARG A 96 -15.99 -1.24 7.68
CA ARG A 96 -15.32 -0.54 8.78
C ARG A 96 -14.43 0.60 8.30
N ASP A 97 -13.83 0.45 7.13
CA ASP A 97 -12.78 1.33 6.64
C ASP A 97 -13.12 1.83 5.23
N PRO A 98 -12.98 3.13 4.93
CA PRO A 98 -13.16 3.65 3.57
C PRO A 98 -12.10 3.07 2.63
N ALA A 99 -12.39 3.04 1.33
CA ALA A 99 -11.37 2.77 0.32
C ALA A 99 -10.24 3.81 0.44
N SER A 100 -9.01 3.38 0.25
CA SER A 100 -7.83 4.26 0.35
C SER A 100 -6.92 4.11 -0.86
N VAL A 101 -6.34 5.23 -1.29
CA VAL A 101 -5.25 5.27 -2.26
C VAL A 101 -4.02 5.83 -1.55
N GLY A 102 -2.93 5.09 -1.58
CA GLY A 102 -1.65 5.48 -0.98
C GLY A 102 -0.55 5.64 -2.03
N ILE A 103 0.41 6.52 -1.76
CA ILE A 103 1.68 6.59 -2.49
C ILE A 103 2.81 6.53 -1.46
N ASP A 104 3.49 5.38 -1.34
CA ASP A 104 4.75 5.29 -0.60
C ASP A 104 5.89 5.83 -1.46
N HIS A 105 6.77 6.67 -0.89
CA HIS A 105 7.80 7.37 -1.65
C HIS A 105 9.03 7.79 -0.80
N GLY A 106 10.19 7.82 -1.45
CA GLY A 106 11.46 8.32 -0.90
C GLY A 106 11.71 9.82 -1.08
N ALA A 107 10.77 10.56 -1.66
CA ALA A 107 10.97 11.92 -2.15
C ALA A 107 11.21 13.01 -1.09
N GLY A 108 11.04 12.71 0.20
CA GLY A 108 11.19 13.65 1.30
C GLY A 108 9.93 14.48 1.58
N ARG A 109 10.09 15.68 2.15
CA ARG A 109 8.98 16.59 2.50
C ARG A 109 8.40 17.27 1.25
N GLY A 110 7.13 17.64 1.32
CA GLY A 110 6.45 18.41 0.27
C GLY A 110 6.13 17.59 -0.98
N ALA A 111 5.86 16.30 -0.83
CA ALA A 111 5.48 15.46 -1.96
C ALA A 111 4.11 15.87 -2.53
N GLY A 112 3.14 16.20 -1.68
CA GLY A 112 1.84 16.72 -2.12
C GLY A 112 1.97 18.05 -2.88
N ASP A 113 2.80 18.97 -2.38
CA ASP A 113 3.06 20.24 -3.07
C ASP A 113 3.69 20.03 -4.45
N ARG A 114 4.59 19.05 -4.59
CA ARG A 114 5.20 18.67 -5.88
C ARG A 114 4.18 18.10 -6.86
N LEU A 115 3.28 17.23 -6.39
CA LEU A 115 2.19 16.72 -7.21
C LEU A 115 1.29 17.87 -7.69
N ALA A 116 0.88 18.75 -6.78
CA ALA A 116 0.06 19.91 -7.12
C ALA A 116 0.75 20.84 -8.13
N ALA A 117 2.04 21.12 -7.96
CA ALA A 117 2.83 21.93 -8.90
C ALA A 117 2.96 21.29 -10.30
N ALA A 118 2.95 19.96 -10.37
CA ALA A 118 2.93 19.20 -11.62
C ALA A 118 1.53 19.06 -12.25
N GLY A 119 0.48 19.59 -11.60
CA GLY A 119 -0.90 19.45 -12.05
C GLY A 119 -1.56 18.11 -11.67
N ILE A 120 -0.90 17.29 -10.86
CA ILE A 120 -1.42 16.00 -10.38
C ILE A 120 -2.30 16.27 -9.16
N GLY A 121 -3.60 16.32 -9.38
CA GLY A 121 -4.59 16.65 -8.36
C GLY A 121 -5.17 15.43 -7.64
N THR A 122 -5.86 15.70 -6.53
CA THR A 122 -6.71 14.71 -5.86
C THR A 122 -7.84 14.26 -6.80
N PRO A 123 -8.03 12.95 -7.03
CA PRO A 123 -9.12 12.45 -7.86
C PRO A 123 -10.49 12.83 -7.28
N PRO A 124 -11.53 13.05 -8.11
CA PRO A 124 -12.87 13.39 -7.63
C PRO A 124 -13.41 12.36 -6.63
N GLY A 125 -14.04 12.83 -5.55
CA GLY A 125 -14.59 11.96 -4.49
C GLY A 125 -13.56 11.49 -3.45
N TRP A 126 -12.28 11.80 -3.63
CA TRP A 126 -11.22 11.51 -2.67
C TRP A 126 -10.84 12.73 -1.83
N SER A 127 -10.34 12.49 -0.63
CA SER A 127 -9.78 13.53 0.25
C SER A 127 -8.38 13.15 0.70
N LEU A 128 -7.41 14.04 0.52
CA LEU A 128 -6.06 13.85 1.06
C LEU A 128 -6.12 13.88 2.59
N ARG A 129 -5.72 12.77 3.23
CA ARG A 129 -5.71 12.60 4.69
C ARG A 129 -4.31 12.70 5.27
N GLN A 130 -3.30 12.32 4.50
CA GLN A 130 -1.93 12.30 4.94
C GLN A 130 -1.00 12.77 3.81
N ASP A 131 -0.09 13.69 4.13
CA ASP A 131 1.15 13.94 3.38
C ASP A 131 2.28 13.86 4.39
N HIS A 132 3.00 12.73 4.37
CA HIS A 132 4.06 12.49 5.33
C HIS A 132 5.34 11.97 4.64
N PRO A 133 6.49 12.61 4.90
CA PRO A 133 7.75 12.31 4.18
C PRO A 133 8.28 10.89 4.34
N LYS A 134 7.76 10.13 5.32
CA LYS A 134 8.15 8.73 5.60
C LYS A 134 7.00 7.72 5.51
N ARG A 135 5.75 8.19 5.48
CA ARG A 135 4.57 7.32 5.51
C ARG A 135 3.75 7.45 4.23
N GLY A 136 4.27 8.22 3.28
CA GLY A 136 3.63 8.48 2.02
C GLY A 136 2.45 9.45 2.11
N LEU A 137 1.81 9.57 0.96
CA LEU A 137 0.55 10.26 0.77
C LEU A 137 -0.59 9.27 0.91
N VAL A 138 -1.71 9.67 1.53
CA VAL A 138 -2.92 8.84 1.62
C VAL A 138 -4.14 9.68 1.33
N TRP A 139 -4.93 9.21 0.38
CA TRP A 139 -6.28 9.68 0.11
C TRP A 139 -7.28 8.64 0.55
N GLU A 140 -8.40 9.10 1.10
CA GLU A 140 -9.54 8.24 1.43
C GLU A 140 -10.74 8.65 0.60
N TRP A 141 -11.54 7.66 0.21
CA TRP A 141 -12.83 7.88 -0.42
C TRP A 141 -13.75 8.59 0.59
N ALA A 142 -14.38 9.68 0.14
CA ALA A 142 -15.23 10.49 1.01
C ALA A 142 -16.43 9.67 1.50
N ALA A 143 -16.57 9.54 2.81
CA ALA A 143 -17.71 8.88 3.43
C ALA A 143 -19.03 9.54 2.98
N GLY A 144 -19.99 8.72 2.54
CA GLY A 144 -21.29 9.19 2.06
C GLY A 144 -21.31 9.70 0.61
N SER A 145 -20.22 9.53 -0.15
CA SER A 145 -20.26 9.75 -1.60
C SER A 145 -21.17 8.73 -2.29
N GLU A 146 -22.20 9.20 -2.98
CA GLU A 146 -23.07 8.38 -3.85
C GLU A 146 -22.46 8.16 -5.25
N ALA A 147 -21.36 8.85 -5.56
CA ALA A 147 -20.67 8.69 -6.83
C ALA A 147 -19.98 7.33 -6.91
N SER A 148 -19.92 6.75 -8.10
CA SER A 148 -18.99 5.65 -8.37
C SER A 148 -17.55 6.18 -8.40
N MET A 149 -16.60 5.37 -7.95
CA MET A 149 -15.18 5.66 -8.10
C MET A 149 -14.83 5.81 -9.58
N ASP A 150 -14.17 6.90 -9.95
CA ASP A 150 -13.56 7.07 -11.27
C ASP A 150 -12.21 6.33 -11.29
N ALA A 151 -12.22 5.08 -11.72
CA ALA A 151 -11.03 4.23 -11.81
C ALA A 151 -9.96 4.82 -12.74
N ALA A 152 -10.35 5.55 -13.79
CA ALA A 152 -9.40 6.20 -14.70
C ALA A 152 -8.67 7.37 -14.02
N ALA A 153 -9.37 8.15 -13.20
CA ALA A 153 -8.73 9.20 -12.41
C ALA A 153 -7.77 8.63 -11.35
N VAL A 154 -8.12 7.49 -10.73
CA VAL A 154 -7.24 6.78 -9.79
C VAL A 154 -6.01 6.21 -10.50
N ALA A 155 -6.18 5.59 -11.67
CA ALA A 155 -5.07 5.07 -12.49
C ALA A 155 -4.07 6.18 -12.83
N ARG A 156 -4.56 7.33 -13.33
CA ARG A 156 -3.72 8.49 -13.63
C ARG A 156 -2.95 8.97 -12.41
N LEU A 157 -3.62 9.13 -11.26
CA LEU A 157 -2.95 9.50 -10.02
C LEU A 157 -1.81 8.52 -9.70
N LEU A 158 -2.08 7.22 -9.67
CA LEU A 158 -1.10 6.19 -9.32
C LEU A 158 0.10 6.22 -10.27
N MET A 159 -0.13 6.27 -11.59
CA MET A 159 0.93 6.26 -12.59
C MET A 159 1.74 7.56 -12.58
N GLU A 160 1.08 8.72 -12.61
CA GLU A 160 1.75 10.03 -12.69
C GLU A 160 2.49 10.36 -11.40
N ALA A 161 1.88 10.08 -10.22
CA ALA A 161 2.53 10.35 -8.95
C ALA A 161 3.75 9.44 -8.73
N THR A 162 3.64 8.15 -9.04
CA THR A 162 4.77 7.23 -8.88
C THR A 162 5.90 7.55 -9.86
N ALA A 163 5.60 7.94 -11.10
CA ALA A 163 6.62 8.41 -12.04
C ALA A 163 7.29 9.71 -11.57
N LEU A 164 6.52 10.72 -11.12
CA LEU A 164 7.07 12.00 -10.69
C LEU A 164 7.99 11.84 -9.46
N LEU A 165 7.60 10.99 -8.52
CA LEU A 165 8.33 10.79 -7.27
C LEU A 165 9.46 9.76 -7.39
N CYS A 166 9.58 9.08 -8.53
CA CYS A 166 10.64 8.10 -8.78
C CYS A 166 11.95 8.82 -9.14
N PRO A 167 13.04 8.60 -8.40
CA PRO A 167 14.34 9.19 -8.71
C PRO A 167 15.09 8.43 -9.83
N LEU A 168 14.63 7.23 -10.20
CA LEU A 168 15.25 6.38 -11.21
C LEU A 168 14.61 6.59 -12.59
N PRO A 169 15.33 6.33 -13.69
CA PRO A 169 14.74 6.34 -15.03
C PRO A 169 13.59 5.32 -15.14
N ALA A 170 12.37 5.81 -15.34
CA ALA A 170 11.19 4.98 -15.57
C ALA A 170 10.89 4.90 -17.08
N PRO A 171 10.77 3.69 -17.67
CA PRO A 171 10.61 3.53 -19.12
C PRO A 171 9.20 3.82 -19.66
N GLY A 172 8.30 4.39 -18.84
CA GLY A 172 6.89 4.59 -19.20
C GLY A 172 6.08 3.29 -19.16
N ARG A 173 6.46 2.37 -18.27
CA ARG A 173 5.70 1.16 -17.95
C ARG A 173 5.60 0.99 -16.44
N TRP A 174 4.57 0.27 -16.00
CA TRP A 174 4.33 -0.04 -14.59
C TRP A 174 4.11 -1.53 -14.42
N ARG A 175 4.63 -2.07 -13.32
CA ARG A 175 4.27 -3.39 -12.81
C ARG A 175 3.05 -3.22 -11.92
N VAL A 176 2.03 -4.03 -12.19
CA VAL A 176 0.80 -4.07 -11.40
C VAL A 176 0.75 -5.42 -10.69
N GLY A 177 0.53 -5.40 -9.38
CA GLY A 177 0.32 -6.59 -8.55
C GLY A 177 -1.05 -6.52 -7.88
N VAL A 178 -1.92 -7.46 -8.20
CA VAL A 178 -3.29 -7.52 -7.69
C VAL A 178 -3.38 -8.62 -6.66
N HIS A 179 -4.02 -8.36 -5.53
CA HIS A 179 -4.14 -9.29 -4.42
C HIS A 179 -5.60 -9.39 -4.00
N THR A 180 -6.15 -10.61 -4.03
CA THR A 180 -7.56 -10.85 -3.70
C THR A 180 -7.71 -11.99 -2.68
N PRO A 181 -8.63 -11.88 -1.71
CA PRO A 181 -8.86 -12.96 -0.75
C PRO A 181 -9.36 -14.23 -1.46
N LYS A 182 -8.82 -15.39 -1.10
CA LYS A 182 -9.39 -16.68 -1.50
C LYS A 182 -10.74 -16.88 -0.81
N GLY A 183 -11.70 -17.38 -1.58
CA GLY A 183 -13.04 -17.74 -1.08
C GLY A 183 -13.03 -18.97 -0.19
#